data_AF-A0A7C2Y0G7-F1
#
_entry.id   AF-A0A7C2Y0G7-F1
#
_cell.length_a   1.000
_cell.length_b   1.000
_cell.length_c   1.000
_cell.angle_alpha   90.00
_cell.angle_beta   90.00
_cell.angle_gamma   90.00
#
_symmetry.space_group_name_H-M   'P 1'
#
loop_
_entity.id
_entity.type
_entity.pdbx_description
1 polymer ?
#
loop_
_entity_poly.entity_id
_entity_poly.type
_entity_poly.pdbx_seq_one_letter_code
_entity_poly.pdbx_strand_id
1 'polypeptide(L)'
;MLSVNELGLEIFENLAEYAEEFNAAYHELDNGARIIDCGVSTRGGYAAGRAFTEICMGGLGEVNFRMGQIKEFPVPFIDVFTDFPSISCLGAQKAGWTVKHENYFAMGSGPARALSLKPKHTYEVIDYEDDFDSAVIALESDHLPNGGVMEKIAEECQVDVANVCAVVAPTASLVGSIQVAGRCVETAIYKLNELGFDTRKITAGFGTAPLPPVKKDATRAMGTTNDATIY
;
A
#
# COMPACT_ATOMS: atom_id res chain seq x y z
N MET A 1 13.80 -16.96 3.78
CA MET A 1 13.00 -16.34 2.71
C MET A 1 12.84 -14.87 3.08
N LEU A 2 12.75 -13.94 2.13
CA LEU A 2 12.50 -12.53 2.48
C LEU A 2 11.05 -12.40 2.97
N SER A 3 10.84 -11.79 4.14
CA SER A 3 9.50 -11.52 4.66
C SER A 3 9.09 -10.09 4.32
N VAL A 4 8.00 -9.94 3.57
CA VAL A 4 7.42 -8.61 3.28
C VAL A 4 6.73 -8.03 4.52
N ASN A 5 6.25 -8.88 5.43
CA ASN A 5 5.64 -8.42 6.68
C ASN A 5 6.69 -7.93 7.68
N GLU A 6 7.83 -8.61 7.80
CA GLU A 6 8.95 -8.15 8.63
C GLU A 6 9.44 -6.77 8.18
N LEU A 7 9.77 -6.62 6.90
CA LEU A 7 10.26 -5.35 6.34
C LEU A 7 9.19 -4.25 6.34
N GLY A 8 7.95 -4.61 6.04
CA GLY A 8 6.82 -3.67 6.14
C GLY A 8 6.56 -3.21 7.57
N LEU A 9 6.82 -4.08 8.56
CA LEU A 9 6.66 -3.76 9.97
C LEU A 9 7.73 -2.76 10.42
N GLU A 10 8.98 -2.88 9.99
CA GLU A 10 10.03 -1.90 10.30
C GLU A 10 9.63 -0.48 9.88
N ILE A 11 9.04 -0.33 8.68
CA ILE A 11 8.56 0.97 8.19
C ILE A 11 7.34 1.44 9.00
N PHE A 12 6.43 0.53 9.35
CA PHE A 12 5.28 0.82 10.19
C PHE A 12 5.71 1.33 11.57
N GLU A 13 6.66 0.67 12.23
CA GLU A 13 7.14 1.06 13.57
C GLU A 13 7.77 2.45 13.54
N ASN A 14 8.59 2.75 12.52
CA ASN A 14 9.15 4.10 12.36
C ASN A 14 8.05 5.16 12.15
N LEU A 15 7.01 4.84 11.38
CA LEU A 15 5.88 5.75 11.19
C LEU A 15 5.07 5.92 12.49
N ALA A 16 4.89 4.85 13.28
CA ALA A 16 4.19 4.88 14.55
C ALA A 16 4.95 5.72 15.60
N GLU A 17 6.26 5.50 15.71
CA GLU A 17 7.13 6.19 16.67
C GLU A 17 7.16 7.71 16.43
N TYR A 18 7.21 8.13 15.16
CA TYR A 18 7.32 9.54 14.76
C TYR A 18 6.05 10.11 14.12
N ALA A 19 4.86 9.56 14.43
CA ALA A 19 3.61 9.85 13.72
C ALA A 19 3.31 11.35 13.52
N GLU A 20 3.64 12.20 14.50
CA GLU A 20 3.48 13.66 14.41
C GLU A 20 4.31 14.27 13.27
N GLU A 21 5.56 13.82 13.08
CA GLU A 21 6.45 14.29 12.00
C GLU A 21 5.91 13.90 10.61
N PHE A 22 5.19 12.78 10.55
CA PHE A 22 4.50 12.30 9.35
C PHE A 22 3.16 12.99 9.11
N ASN A 23 2.70 13.87 10.03
CA ASN A 23 1.33 14.41 10.07
C ASN A 23 0.27 13.29 10.07
N ALA A 24 0.55 12.20 10.76
CA ALA A 24 -0.31 11.04 10.96
C ALA A 24 -0.71 10.90 12.43
N ALA A 25 -1.56 9.91 12.75
CA ALA A 25 -1.96 9.61 14.13
C ALA A 25 -1.91 8.11 14.38
N TYR A 26 -1.21 7.71 15.44
CA TYR A 26 -1.16 6.33 15.91
C TYR A 26 -2.35 6.04 16.84
N HIS A 27 -2.94 4.86 16.65
CA HIS A 27 -4.03 4.34 17.46
C HIS A 27 -3.74 2.88 17.81
N GLU A 28 -4.00 2.51 19.05
CA GLU A 28 -4.01 1.12 19.51
C GLU A 28 -5.42 0.80 20.00
N LEU A 29 -6.00 -0.29 19.49
CA LEU A 29 -7.33 -0.74 19.86
C LEU A 29 -7.29 -1.60 21.12
N ASP A 30 -8.44 -1.80 21.76
CA ASP A 30 -8.56 -2.63 22.97
C ASP A 30 -8.12 -4.09 22.78
N ASN A 31 -8.14 -4.59 21.54
CA ASN A 31 -7.66 -5.94 21.18
C ASN A 31 -6.18 -5.98 20.78
N GLY A 32 -5.44 -4.87 20.97
CA GLY A 32 -4.01 -4.76 20.68
C GLY A 32 -3.66 -4.45 19.22
N ALA A 33 -4.63 -4.46 18.30
CA ALA A 33 -4.37 -4.11 16.91
C ALA A 33 -3.96 -2.63 16.80
N ARG A 34 -3.01 -2.36 15.89
CA ARG A 34 -2.38 -1.05 15.74
C ARG A 34 -2.76 -0.43 14.42
N ILE A 35 -3.13 0.84 14.43
CA ILE A 35 -3.61 1.59 13.27
C ILE A 35 -2.87 2.90 13.19
N ILE A 36 -2.45 3.28 11.99
CA ILE A 36 -1.97 4.63 11.72
C ILE A 36 -2.88 5.31 10.71
N ASP A 37 -3.52 6.39 11.15
CA ASP A 37 -4.31 7.29 10.32
C ASP A 37 -3.39 8.23 9.53
N CYS A 38 -3.24 7.94 8.24
CA CYS A 38 -2.43 8.71 7.30
C CYS A 38 -3.24 9.72 6.46
N GLY A 39 -4.55 9.88 6.69
CA GLY A 39 -5.32 10.85 5.92
C GLY A 39 -6.84 10.87 6.10
N VAL A 40 -7.41 10.10 7.03
CA VAL A 40 -8.85 10.11 7.36
C VAL A 40 -9.17 11.34 8.21
N SER A 41 -8.59 11.43 9.39
CA SER A 41 -8.71 12.57 10.31
C SER A 41 -7.44 13.42 10.35
N THR A 42 -6.37 12.94 9.73
CA THR A 42 -5.06 13.61 9.69
C THR A 42 -4.79 14.20 8.31
N ARG A 43 -3.80 15.09 8.23
CA ARG A 43 -3.40 15.72 6.96
C ARG A 43 -2.57 14.77 6.10
N GLY A 44 -1.78 13.90 6.72
CA GLY A 44 -0.70 13.18 6.07
C GLY A 44 0.32 14.12 5.42
N GLY A 45 1.09 13.59 4.48
CA GLY A 45 2.16 14.34 3.85
C GLY A 45 2.94 13.51 2.84
N TYR A 46 3.99 14.09 2.27
CA TYR A 46 4.91 13.36 1.39
C TYR A 46 5.65 12.23 2.13
N ALA A 47 6.09 12.48 3.37
CA ALA A 47 6.74 11.45 4.19
C ALA A 47 5.77 10.29 4.49
N ALA A 48 4.52 10.60 4.89
CA ALA A 48 3.51 9.57 5.13
C ALA A 48 3.15 8.81 3.84
N GLY A 49 3.04 9.53 2.71
CA GLY A 49 2.78 8.92 1.40
C GLY A 49 3.91 8.00 0.95
N ARG A 50 5.18 8.39 1.17
CA ARG A 50 6.35 7.55 0.90
C ARG A 50 6.27 6.26 1.71
N ALA A 51 6.21 6.37 3.03
CA ALA A 51 6.18 5.22 3.92
C ALA A 51 4.95 4.32 3.67
N PHE A 52 3.77 4.89 3.43
CA PHE A 52 2.57 4.12 3.05
C PHE A 52 2.81 3.32 1.76
N THR A 53 3.45 3.92 0.76
CA THR A 53 3.76 3.26 -0.52
C THR A 53 4.81 2.17 -0.35
N GLU A 54 5.86 2.43 0.43
CA GLU A 54 6.93 1.45 0.72
C GLU A 54 6.39 0.27 1.56
N ILE A 55 5.47 0.53 2.50
CA ILE A 55 4.69 -0.51 3.19
C ILE A 55 3.88 -1.32 2.18
N CYS A 56 3.12 -0.68 1.28
CA CYS A 56 2.41 -1.41 0.23
C CYS A 56 3.36 -2.31 -0.56
N MET A 57 4.57 -1.85 -0.86
CA MET A 57 5.63 -2.58 -1.58
C MET A 57 6.36 -3.64 -0.72
N GLY A 58 5.97 -3.82 0.54
CA GLY A 58 6.54 -4.77 1.48
C GLY A 58 7.99 -4.50 1.86
N GLY A 59 8.39 -3.23 1.89
CA GLY A 59 9.76 -2.80 2.16
C GLY A 59 10.79 -3.20 1.10
N LEU A 60 10.33 -3.75 -0.03
CA LEU A 60 11.18 -4.17 -1.15
C LEU A 60 11.21 -3.16 -2.30
N GLY A 61 10.65 -1.96 -2.09
CA GLY A 61 10.66 -0.87 -3.04
C GLY A 61 11.07 0.44 -2.37
N GLU A 62 11.68 1.32 -3.15
CA GLU A 62 12.05 2.67 -2.71
C GLU A 62 11.23 3.71 -3.46
N VAL A 63 10.82 4.75 -2.74
CA VAL A 63 10.01 5.83 -3.27
C VAL A 63 10.72 7.17 -3.11
N ASN A 64 10.89 7.88 -4.21
CA ASN A 64 11.46 9.22 -4.23
C ASN A 64 10.55 10.24 -4.91
N PHE A 65 10.80 11.52 -4.65
CA PHE A 65 10.05 12.62 -5.24
C PHE A 65 11.00 13.59 -5.92
N ARG A 66 10.56 14.13 -7.06
CA ARG A 66 11.26 15.20 -7.77
C ARG A 66 10.28 16.17 -8.40
N MET A 67 10.74 17.37 -8.69
CA MET A 67 10.01 18.25 -9.60
C MET A 67 10.27 17.82 -11.05
N GLY A 68 9.20 17.76 -11.83
CA GLY A 68 9.23 17.58 -13.27
C GLY A 68 8.32 18.59 -13.96
N GLN A 69 7.97 18.30 -15.21
CA GLN A 69 7.04 19.11 -15.98
C GLN A 69 6.19 18.23 -16.90
N ILE A 70 4.92 18.59 -17.06
CA ILE A 70 4.06 18.10 -18.13
C ILE A 70 3.83 19.26 -19.08
N LYS A 71 4.40 19.18 -20.29
CA LYS A 71 4.50 20.32 -21.21
C LYS A 71 5.16 21.51 -20.49
N GLU A 72 4.50 22.66 -20.43
CA GLU A 72 4.95 23.88 -19.74
C GLU A 72 4.62 23.92 -18.23
N PHE A 73 3.89 22.94 -17.70
CA PHE A 73 3.40 22.97 -16.31
C PHE A 73 4.35 22.23 -15.37
N PRO A 74 4.98 22.90 -14.38
CA PRO A 74 5.78 22.23 -13.37
C PRO A 74 4.87 21.42 -12.44
N VAL A 75 5.16 20.12 -12.30
CA VAL A 75 4.39 19.23 -11.42
C VAL A 75 5.34 18.29 -10.66
N PRO A 76 5.02 17.91 -9.42
CA PRO A 76 5.77 16.90 -8.70
C PRO A 76 5.57 15.52 -9.34
N PHE A 77 6.62 14.70 -9.33
CA PHE A 77 6.62 13.31 -9.76
C PHE A 77 7.04 12.41 -8.62
N ILE A 78 6.52 11.19 -8.61
CA ILE A 78 7.02 10.06 -7.83
C ILE A 78 7.92 9.22 -8.73
N ASP A 79 9.08 8.83 -8.22
CA ASP A 79 9.96 7.83 -8.82
C ASP A 79 9.94 6.60 -7.91
N VAL A 80 9.67 5.43 -8.47
CA VAL A 80 9.52 4.16 -7.73
C VAL A 80 10.41 3.11 -8.36
N PHE A 81 11.17 2.37 -7.55
CA PHE A 81 11.96 1.26 -8.05
C PHE A 81 12.06 0.10 -7.07
N THR A 82 12.32 -1.09 -7.62
CA THR A 82 12.45 -2.34 -6.86
C THR A 82 13.28 -3.36 -7.65
N ASP A 83 14.12 -4.11 -6.94
CA ASP A 83 14.83 -5.29 -7.45
C ASP A 83 14.08 -6.61 -7.18
N PHE A 84 12.85 -6.52 -6.65
CA PHE A 84 11.97 -7.66 -6.40
C PHE A 84 10.58 -7.46 -7.02
N PRO A 85 10.45 -7.19 -8.33
CA PRO A 85 9.20 -6.66 -8.90
C PRO A 85 8.00 -7.59 -8.72
N SER A 86 8.18 -8.91 -8.87
CA SER A 86 7.08 -9.87 -8.74
C SER A 86 6.54 -9.93 -7.30
N ILE A 87 7.44 -9.95 -6.31
CA ILE A 87 7.06 -10.00 -4.89
C ILE A 87 6.51 -8.64 -4.44
N SER A 88 7.27 -7.57 -4.67
CA SER A 88 6.91 -6.23 -4.22
C SER A 88 5.62 -5.73 -4.86
N CYS A 89 5.44 -5.89 -6.17
CA CYS A 89 4.25 -5.41 -6.85
C CYS A 89 3.04 -6.33 -6.70
N LEU A 90 3.19 -7.65 -6.93
CA LEU A 90 2.04 -8.57 -6.96
C LEU A 90 1.78 -9.22 -5.60
N GLY A 91 2.84 -9.63 -4.90
CA GLY A 91 2.78 -10.26 -3.58
C GLY A 91 2.42 -9.28 -2.46
N ALA A 92 2.81 -8.01 -2.57
CA ALA A 92 2.50 -6.98 -1.57
C ALA A 92 1.60 -5.86 -2.15
N GLN A 93 2.10 -5.05 -3.09
CA GLN A 93 1.51 -3.74 -3.43
C GLN A 93 0.11 -3.82 -4.03
N LYS A 94 -0.18 -4.78 -4.90
CA LYS A 94 -1.48 -4.95 -5.56
C LYS A 94 -2.62 -4.89 -4.56
N ALA A 95 -3.64 -4.09 -4.86
CA ALA A 95 -4.89 -4.01 -4.09
C ALA A 95 -5.77 -5.25 -4.34
N GLY A 96 -5.28 -6.42 -3.93
CA GLY A 96 -5.85 -7.73 -4.26
C GLY A 96 -6.79 -8.31 -3.20
N TRP A 97 -7.00 -7.62 -2.08
CA TRP A 97 -7.85 -8.09 -0.98
C TRP A 97 -9.01 -7.12 -0.73
N THR A 98 -10.24 -7.57 -0.95
CA THR A 98 -11.42 -6.82 -0.52
C THR A 98 -11.72 -7.10 0.96
N VAL A 99 -11.47 -6.13 1.83
CA VAL A 99 -11.77 -6.22 3.26
C VAL A 99 -13.19 -5.71 3.49
N LYS A 100 -14.07 -6.61 3.96
CA LYS A 100 -15.47 -6.31 4.25
C LYS A 100 -15.89 -6.91 5.58
N HIS A 101 -16.36 -6.10 6.51
CA HIS A 101 -16.88 -6.53 7.81
C HIS A 101 -18.00 -5.56 8.23
N GLU A 102 -19.21 -6.07 8.43
CA GLU A 102 -20.40 -5.25 8.64
C GLU A 102 -20.55 -4.14 7.57
N ASN A 103 -20.51 -2.87 8.01
CA ASN A 103 -20.60 -1.70 7.15
C ASN A 103 -19.23 -1.18 6.67
N TYR A 104 -18.13 -1.78 7.11
CA TYR A 104 -16.78 -1.42 6.68
C TYR A 104 -16.46 -2.07 5.33
N PHE A 105 -15.90 -1.27 4.42
CA PHE A 105 -15.41 -1.71 3.12
C PHE A 105 -14.11 -0.96 2.79
N ALA A 106 -13.07 -1.71 2.44
CA ALA A 106 -11.80 -1.15 2.00
C ALA A 106 -11.11 -2.07 0.99
N MET A 107 -10.28 -1.46 0.13
CA MET A 107 -9.33 -2.19 -0.68
C MET A 107 -8.03 -2.36 0.12
N GLY A 108 -7.67 -3.61 0.40
CA GLY A 108 -6.47 -4.02 1.11
C GLY A 108 -5.31 -4.29 0.14
N SER A 109 -4.20 -3.62 0.41
CA SER A 109 -2.89 -3.80 -0.20
C SER A 109 -1.87 -4.18 0.87
N GLY A 110 -0.66 -4.53 0.45
CA GLY A 110 0.49 -4.69 1.33
C GLY A 110 0.73 -6.12 1.83
N PRO A 111 1.73 -6.28 2.71
CA PRO A 111 2.33 -7.53 3.13
C PRO A 111 1.37 -8.60 3.68
N ALA A 112 0.34 -8.20 4.42
CA ALA A 112 -0.64 -9.11 5.00
C ALA A 112 -1.32 -10.00 3.95
N ARG A 113 -1.36 -9.55 2.69
CA ARG A 113 -1.88 -10.36 1.59
C ARG A 113 -1.07 -11.63 1.35
N ALA A 114 0.24 -11.62 1.65
CA ALA A 114 1.15 -12.73 1.46
C ALA A 114 1.06 -13.81 2.55
N LEU A 115 0.45 -13.48 3.70
CA LEU A 115 0.03 -14.45 4.72
C LEU A 115 -1.36 -15.00 4.41
N SER A 116 -2.32 -14.11 4.09
CA SER A 116 -3.70 -14.49 3.80
C SER A 116 -3.94 -15.08 2.40
N LEU A 117 -2.90 -15.09 1.55
CA LEU A 117 -2.92 -15.54 0.17
C LEU A 117 -4.06 -14.92 -0.66
N LYS A 118 -4.18 -13.58 -0.65
CA LYS A 118 -5.25 -12.85 -1.37
C LYS A 118 -4.77 -12.13 -2.64
N PRO A 119 -5.18 -12.58 -3.85
CA PRO A 119 -5.81 -13.86 -4.19
C PRO A 119 -4.78 -14.99 -4.32
N LYS A 120 -5.18 -16.23 -4.00
CA LYS A 120 -4.27 -17.39 -3.89
C LYS A 120 -3.46 -17.64 -5.16
N HIS A 121 -4.10 -17.51 -6.31
CA HIS A 121 -3.46 -17.69 -7.61
C HIS A 121 -2.26 -16.77 -7.84
N THR A 122 -2.26 -15.55 -7.29
CA THR A 122 -1.10 -14.66 -7.41
C THR A 122 0.15 -15.29 -6.81
N TYR A 123 0.04 -15.87 -5.60
CA TYR A 123 1.14 -16.48 -4.87
C TYR A 123 1.67 -17.76 -5.52
N GLU A 124 0.77 -18.54 -6.14
CA GLU A 124 1.14 -19.70 -6.96
C GLU A 124 1.95 -19.28 -8.21
N VAL A 125 1.58 -18.17 -8.87
CA VAL A 125 2.26 -17.70 -10.09
C VAL A 125 3.62 -17.09 -9.78
N ILE A 126 3.72 -16.32 -8.70
CA ILE A 126 4.98 -15.65 -8.33
C ILE A 126 5.91 -16.55 -7.50
N ASP A 127 5.44 -17.73 -7.08
CA ASP A 127 6.17 -18.70 -6.26
C ASP A 127 6.68 -18.08 -4.94
N TYR A 128 5.76 -17.45 -4.21
CA TYR A 128 6.05 -16.74 -2.96
C TYR A 128 4.89 -16.90 -1.98
N GLU A 129 5.21 -17.11 -0.71
CA GLU A 129 4.31 -17.07 0.44
C GLU A 129 5.15 -16.55 1.60
N ASP A 130 4.59 -15.66 2.41
CA ASP A 130 5.33 -15.12 3.56
C ASP A 130 5.13 -16.02 4.78
N ASP A 131 6.07 -15.98 5.71
CA ASP A 131 6.05 -16.74 6.97
C ASP A 131 6.55 -15.82 8.08
N PHE A 132 5.60 -15.17 8.78
CA PHE A 132 5.88 -14.19 9.81
C PHE A 132 4.72 -14.06 10.81
N ASP A 133 5.02 -13.73 12.06
CA ASP A 133 4.04 -13.70 13.16
C ASP A 133 3.23 -12.40 13.23
N SER A 134 3.46 -11.44 12.34
CA SER A 134 2.76 -10.15 12.26
C SER A 134 2.24 -9.87 10.86
N ALA A 135 1.11 -9.17 10.77
CA ALA A 135 0.49 -8.83 9.50
C ALA A 135 0.40 -7.30 9.32
N VAL A 136 1.02 -6.78 8.25
CA VAL A 136 0.97 -5.35 7.92
C VAL A 136 0.11 -5.12 6.69
N ILE A 137 -0.96 -4.35 6.84
CA ILE A 137 -1.92 -4.07 5.76
C ILE A 137 -2.04 -2.56 5.49
N ALA A 138 -2.22 -2.21 4.23
CA ALA A 138 -2.53 -0.87 3.80
C ALA A 138 -3.98 -0.82 3.29
N LEU A 139 -4.80 0.04 3.88
CA LEU A 139 -6.23 0.15 3.58
C LEU A 139 -6.54 1.48 2.90
N GLU A 140 -7.05 1.41 1.68
CA GLU A 140 -7.65 2.58 1.02
C GLU A 140 -9.10 2.71 1.49
N SER A 141 -9.33 3.61 2.45
CA SER A 141 -10.63 3.84 3.09
C SER A 141 -10.75 5.25 3.65
N ASP A 142 -11.97 5.78 3.68
CA ASP A 142 -12.35 7.04 4.32
C ASP A 142 -12.76 6.88 5.79
N HIS A 143 -12.67 5.66 6.33
CA HIS A 143 -12.93 5.36 7.73
C HIS A 143 -11.80 4.48 8.30
N LEU A 144 -11.47 4.67 9.57
CA LEU A 144 -10.56 3.76 10.27
C LEU A 144 -11.25 2.41 10.54
N PRO A 145 -10.53 1.28 10.43
CA PRO A 145 -11.07 -0.02 10.80
C PRO A 145 -11.32 -0.08 12.32
N ASN A 146 -12.35 -0.81 12.72
CA ASN A 146 -12.62 -1.10 14.13
C ASN A 146 -12.00 -2.45 14.54
N GLY A 147 -12.16 -2.84 15.81
CA GLY A 147 -11.63 -4.11 16.34
C GLY A 147 -12.07 -5.34 15.53
N GLY A 148 -13.34 -5.43 15.15
CA GLY A 148 -13.87 -6.56 14.37
C GLY A 148 -13.31 -6.64 12.94
N VAL A 149 -12.98 -5.51 12.31
CA VAL A 149 -12.25 -5.49 11.03
C VAL A 149 -10.83 -6.03 11.22
N MET A 150 -10.15 -5.62 12.29
CA MET A 150 -8.77 -6.04 12.57
C MET A 150 -8.70 -7.53 12.96
N GLU A 151 -9.67 -8.03 13.73
CA GLU A 151 -9.80 -9.47 14.05
C GLU A 151 -9.98 -10.31 12.78
N LYS A 152 -10.84 -9.86 11.86
CA LYS A 152 -11.01 -10.54 10.58
C LYS A 152 -9.70 -10.61 9.78
N ILE A 153 -8.93 -9.53 9.77
CA ILE A 153 -7.63 -9.50 9.09
C ILE A 153 -6.66 -10.47 9.75
N ALA A 154 -6.62 -10.50 11.09
CA ALA A 154 -5.81 -11.43 11.88
C ALA A 154 -6.13 -12.89 11.57
N GLU A 155 -7.42 -13.25 11.60
CA GLU A 155 -7.92 -14.59 11.29
C GLU A 155 -7.54 -15.05 9.88
N GLU A 156 -7.71 -14.17 8.88
CA GLU A 156 -7.35 -14.50 7.49
C GLU A 156 -5.84 -14.60 7.29
N CYS A 157 -5.02 -13.90 8.08
CA CYS A 157 -3.56 -13.99 8.06
C CYS A 157 -2.98 -15.04 9.02
N GLN A 158 -3.81 -15.68 9.85
CA GLN A 158 -3.41 -16.66 10.86
C GLN A 158 -2.40 -16.14 11.89
N VAL A 159 -2.53 -14.88 12.29
CA VAL A 159 -1.72 -14.24 13.33
C VAL A 159 -2.58 -13.79 14.51
N ASP A 160 -1.95 -13.48 15.65
CA ASP A 160 -2.64 -12.80 16.76
C ASP A 160 -3.06 -11.38 16.32
N VAL A 161 -4.26 -10.94 16.72
CA VAL A 161 -4.77 -9.61 16.39
C VAL A 161 -3.89 -8.48 16.96
N ALA A 162 -3.20 -8.73 18.08
CA ALA A 162 -2.22 -7.79 18.64
C ALA A 162 -0.99 -7.59 17.73
N ASN A 163 -0.76 -8.52 16.80
CA ASN A 163 0.32 -8.45 15.80
C ASN A 163 -0.18 -7.92 14.44
N VAL A 164 -1.40 -7.36 14.37
CA VAL A 164 -1.93 -6.75 13.14
C VAL A 164 -1.73 -5.24 13.16
N CYS A 165 -1.14 -4.74 12.09
CA CYS A 165 -0.83 -3.34 11.87
C CYS A 165 -1.51 -2.85 10.58
N ALA A 166 -2.23 -1.72 10.65
CA ALA A 166 -2.87 -1.11 9.49
C ALA A 166 -2.44 0.34 9.27
N VAL A 167 -2.07 0.70 8.04
CA VAL A 167 -2.02 2.11 7.61
C VAL A 167 -3.27 2.43 6.80
N VAL A 168 -3.88 3.59 7.03
CA VAL A 168 -5.18 3.94 6.43
C VAL A 168 -5.14 5.33 5.81
N ALA A 169 -5.59 5.44 4.55
CA ALA A 169 -5.77 6.74 3.90
C ALA A 169 -6.90 6.68 2.84
N PRO A 170 -7.71 7.73 2.70
CA PRO A 170 -8.71 7.78 1.64
C PRO A 170 -8.07 8.12 0.29
N THR A 171 -8.71 7.71 -0.81
CA THR A 171 -8.33 8.08 -2.18
C THR A 171 -8.24 9.60 -2.34
N ALA A 172 -9.16 10.33 -1.72
CA ALA A 172 -9.26 11.79 -1.74
C ALA A 172 -8.34 12.48 -0.70
N SER A 173 -7.09 12.01 -0.58
CA SER A 173 -6.05 12.61 0.27
C SER A 173 -4.72 12.75 -0.48
N LEU A 174 -3.76 13.46 0.12
CA LEU A 174 -2.40 13.52 -0.42
C LEU A 174 -1.73 12.14 -0.39
N VAL A 175 -1.88 11.38 0.70
CA VAL A 175 -1.34 10.01 0.80
C VAL A 175 -2.00 9.09 -0.23
N GLY A 176 -3.31 9.20 -0.43
CA GLY A 176 -4.04 8.49 -1.49
C GLY A 176 -3.50 8.81 -2.89
N SER A 177 -3.26 10.10 -3.17
CA SER A 177 -2.69 10.52 -4.46
C SER A 177 -1.28 9.97 -4.68
N ILE A 178 -0.46 9.93 -3.63
CA ILE A 178 0.91 9.42 -3.68
C ILE A 178 0.93 7.91 -3.85
N GLN A 179 0.20 7.15 -3.02
CA GLN A 179 0.27 5.68 -3.07
C GLN A 179 -0.30 5.11 -4.36
N VAL A 180 -1.35 5.73 -4.93
CA VAL A 180 -1.89 5.27 -6.21
C VAL A 180 -0.91 5.57 -7.35
N ALA A 181 -0.32 6.78 -7.40
CA ALA A 181 0.73 7.08 -8.38
C ALA A 181 1.98 6.21 -8.20
N GLY A 182 2.26 5.79 -6.96
CA GLY A 182 3.33 4.86 -6.61
C GLY A 182 3.16 3.44 -7.14
N ARG A 183 1.99 3.12 -7.72
CA ARG A 183 1.72 1.85 -8.42
C ARG A 183 2.18 1.86 -9.87
N CYS A 184 2.90 2.89 -10.32
CA CYS A 184 3.35 3.00 -11.71
C CYS A 184 4.19 1.81 -12.19
N VAL A 185 4.98 1.18 -11.31
CA VAL A 185 5.66 -0.09 -11.62
C VAL A 185 4.67 -1.26 -11.56
N GLU A 186 3.85 -1.34 -10.50
CA GLU A 186 2.90 -2.43 -10.30
C GLU A 186 1.92 -2.62 -11.44
N THR A 187 1.39 -1.53 -12.01
CA THR A 187 0.46 -1.63 -13.15
C THR A 187 1.10 -2.29 -14.37
N ALA A 188 2.39 -2.04 -14.63
CA ALA A 188 3.13 -2.71 -15.70
C ALA A 188 3.37 -4.19 -15.40
N ILE A 189 3.82 -4.52 -14.18
CA ILE A 189 4.06 -5.91 -13.75
C ILE A 189 2.75 -6.71 -13.76
N TYR A 190 1.68 -6.13 -13.22
CA TYR A 190 0.34 -6.73 -13.22
C TYR A 190 -0.16 -6.94 -14.64
N LYS A 191 0.01 -5.95 -15.54
CA LYS A 191 -0.42 -6.12 -16.93
C LYS A 191 0.36 -7.21 -17.66
N LEU A 192 1.66 -7.34 -17.41
CA LEU A 192 2.47 -8.44 -17.95
C LEU A 192 1.98 -9.81 -17.46
N ASN A 193 1.66 -9.92 -16.16
CA ASN A 193 1.05 -11.12 -15.59
C ASN A 193 -0.28 -11.47 -16.27
N GLU A 194 -1.18 -10.49 -16.45
CA GLU A 194 -2.47 -10.69 -17.14
C GLU A 194 -2.32 -11.09 -18.61
N LEU A 195 -1.18 -10.78 -19.23
CA LEU A 195 -0.84 -11.21 -20.60
C LEU A 195 -0.14 -12.58 -20.64
N GLY A 196 0.02 -13.25 -19.49
CA GLY A 196 0.64 -14.56 -19.38
C GLY A 196 2.17 -14.54 -19.40
N PHE A 197 2.80 -13.38 -19.20
CA PHE A 197 4.25 -13.31 -19.03
C PHE A 197 4.64 -13.82 -17.63
N ASP A 198 5.71 -14.61 -17.56
CA ASP A 198 6.27 -15.10 -16.30
C ASP A 198 6.99 -13.95 -15.55
N THR A 199 6.30 -13.30 -14.62
CA THR A 199 6.83 -12.12 -13.91
C THR A 199 8.03 -12.40 -13.03
N ARG A 200 8.32 -13.67 -12.71
CA ARG A 200 9.54 -14.08 -11.98
C ARG A 200 10.81 -13.84 -12.81
N LYS A 201 10.67 -13.65 -14.12
CA LYS A 201 11.78 -13.30 -15.03
C LYS A 201 12.12 -11.82 -15.03
N ILE A 202 11.31 -10.98 -14.37
CA ILE A 202 11.56 -9.53 -14.28
C ILE A 202 12.54 -9.30 -13.14
N THR A 203 13.73 -8.80 -13.46
CA THR A 203 14.83 -8.65 -12.50
C THR A 203 14.76 -7.38 -11.67
N ALA A 204 14.23 -6.30 -12.25
CA ALA A 204 14.08 -5.01 -11.61
C ALA A 204 13.01 -4.19 -12.34
N GLY A 205 12.46 -3.19 -11.65
CA GLY A 205 11.54 -2.22 -12.22
C GLY A 205 11.87 -0.83 -11.71
N PHE A 206 11.79 0.16 -12.61
CA PHE A 206 11.84 1.59 -12.28
C PHE A 206 10.69 2.26 -13.03
N GLY A 207 9.87 3.02 -12.32
CA GLY A 207 8.73 3.74 -12.87
C GLY A 207 8.66 5.16 -12.34
N THR A 208 7.96 6.02 -13.07
CA THR A 208 7.66 7.37 -12.62
C THR A 208 6.25 7.76 -13.03
N ALA A 209 5.58 8.55 -12.20
CA ALA A 209 4.26 9.11 -12.50
C ALA A 209 4.17 10.53 -11.92
N PRO A 210 3.41 11.45 -12.56
CA PRO A 210 3.07 12.72 -11.94
C PRO A 210 2.21 12.49 -10.69
N LEU A 211 2.38 13.33 -9.68
CA LEU A 211 1.49 13.32 -8.52
C LEU A 211 0.25 14.18 -8.81
N PRO A 212 -0.94 13.58 -8.87
CA PRO A 212 -2.16 14.30 -9.20
C PRO A 212 -2.59 15.21 -8.03
N PRO A 213 -3.28 16.32 -8.32
CA PRO A 213 -3.86 17.15 -7.26
C PRO A 213 -4.99 16.41 -6.54
N VAL A 214 -5.03 16.56 -5.22
CA VAL A 214 -6.10 15.98 -4.37
C VAL A 214 -7.46 16.50 -4.81
N LYS A 215 -8.40 15.59 -5.07
CA LYS A 215 -9.80 15.91 -5.41
C LYS A 215 -10.66 15.83 -4.15
N LYS A 216 -11.80 16.55 -4.17
CA LYS A 216 -12.73 16.59 -3.04
C LYS A 216 -13.61 15.34 -2.92
N ASP A 217 -13.91 14.70 -4.03
CA ASP A 217 -14.78 13.53 -4.08
C ASP A 217 -13.98 12.28 -4.49
N ALA A 218 -14.33 11.15 -3.87
CA ALA A 218 -13.62 9.88 -4.07
C ALA A 218 -13.64 9.42 -5.54
N THR A 219 -14.76 9.64 -6.25
CA THR A 219 -14.88 9.23 -7.66
C THR A 219 -13.93 9.99 -8.58
N ARG A 220 -13.83 11.32 -8.45
CA ARG A 220 -12.86 12.12 -9.20
C ARG A 220 -11.43 11.87 -8.72
N ALA A 221 -11.22 11.62 -7.44
CA ALA A 221 -9.91 11.25 -6.91
C ALA A 221 -9.43 9.97 -7.61
N MET A 222 -10.24 8.91 -7.59
CA MET A 222 -9.96 7.63 -8.27
C MET A 222 -9.66 7.80 -9.76
N GLY A 223 -10.46 8.60 -10.48
CA GLY A 223 -10.19 8.90 -11.88
C GLY A 223 -8.84 9.61 -12.08
N THR A 224 -8.60 10.68 -11.33
CA THR A 224 -7.39 11.50 -11.49
C THR A 224 -6.12 10.74 -11.08
N THR A 225 -6.20 9.88 -10.05
CA THR A 225 -5.06 9.10 -9.60
C THR A 225 -4.71 7.96 -10.54
N ASN A 226 -5.71 7.30 -11.14
CA ASN A 226 -5.47 6.33 -12.19
C ASN A 226 -4.95 6.99 -13.48
N ASP A 227 -5.50 8.15 -13.87
CA ASP A 227 -5.05 8.90 -15.05
C ASP A 227 -3.56 9.24 -14.95
N ALA A 228 -3.05 9.56 -13.76
CA ALA A 228 -1.64 9.85 -13.53
C ALA A 228 -0.69 8.67 -13.84
N THR A 229 -1.19 7.44 -13.83
CA THR A 229 -0.40 6.26 -14.20
C THR A 229 -0.66 5.82 -15.66
N ILE A 230 -1.84 6.12 -16.19
CA ILE A 230 -2.26 5.71 -17.53
C ILE A 230 -1.74 6.64 -18.63
N TYR A 231 -1.66 7.95 -18.37
CA TYR A 231 -1.37 9.01 -19.36
C TYR A 231 -0.12 9.82 -19.02
#